data_AF-A0AAW2GL06-F1
#
_entry.id   AF-A0AAW2GL06-F1
#
_cell.length_a   1.000
_cell.length_b   1.000
_cell.length_c   1.000
_cell.angle_alpha   90.00
_cell.angle_beta   90.00
_cell.angle_gamma   90.00
#
_symmetry.space_group_name_H-M   'P 1'
#
loop_
_entity.id
_entity.type
_entity.pdbx_description
1 polymer ?
#
loop_
_entity_poly.entity_id
_entity_poly.type
_entity_poly.pdbx_seq_one_letter_code
_entity_poly.pdbx_strand_id
1 'polypeptide(L)'
;MKDLTQHLVVDWKTEKTPEQLKIMKLYANTSRQLCLIYVAYVLSGVIIFFSLPLVPFILDVMWPLNQSRPVISPYPGYYFVDTREYFFKIFWHSIISWEIIFTAVVAHDCLLMTYVEHICSMFTMVG
;
A
#
# COMPACT_ATOMS: atom_id res chain seq x y z
N MET A 1 -8.30 4.73 -16.73
CA MET A 1 -7.05 5.36 -16.26
C MET A 1 -6.31 6.11 -17.35
N LYS A 2 -6.03 5.51 -18.52
CA LYS A 2 -5.31 6.18 -19.63
C LYS A 2 -5.87 7.57 -19.98
N ASP A 3 -7.18 7.66 -20.19
CA ASP A 3 -7.81 8.93 -20.56
C ASP A 3 -7.64 9.99 -19.46
N LEU A 4 -7.84 9.62 -18.19
CA LEU A 4 -7.62 10.51 -17.03
C LEU A 4 -6.16 10.99 -16.96
N THR A 5 -5.18 10.10 -17.18
CA THR A 5 -3.77 10.47 -17.25
C THR A 5 -3.51 11.45 -18.40
N GLN A 6 -4.11 11.21 -19.57
CA GLN A 6 -3.96 12.10 -20.72
C GLN A 6 -4.55 13.48 -20.45
N HIS A 7 -5.74 13.56 -19.87
CA HIS A 7 -6.35 14.81 -19.45
C HIS A 7 -5.48 15.57 -18.45
N LEU A 8 -5.01 14.90 -17.41
CA LEU A 8 -4.10 15.49 -16.42
C LEU A 8 -2.83 16.06 -17.08
N VAL A 9 -2.22 15.32 -18.01
CA VAL A 9 -1.01 15.77 -18.71
C VAL A 9 -1.29 16.96 -19.63
N VAL A 10 -2.41 16.97 -20.34
CA VAL A 10 -2.82 18.08 -21.22
C VAL A 10 -3.11 19.33 -20.40
N ASP A 11 -3.87 19.20 -19.30
CA ASP A 11 -4.20 20.30 -18.41
C ASP A 11 -2.94 20.93 -17.79
N TRP A 12 -1.93 20.12 -17.48
CA TRP A 12 -0.66 20.59 -16.93
C TRP A 12 0.24 21.30 -17.95
N LYS A 13 0.08 21.00 -19.25
CA LYS A 13 0.83 21.65 -20.34
C LYS A 13 0.16 22.92 -20.85
N THR A 14 -1.14 23.07 -20.59
CA THR A 14 -1.91 24.23 -21.03
C THR A 14 -1.42 25.47 -20.28
N GLU A 15 -1.31 26.61 -20.97
CA GLU A 15 -0.91 27.85 -20.33
C GLU A 15 -1.95 28.26 -19.26
N LYS A 16 -1.45 28.55 -18.06
CA LYS A 16 -2.24 28.88 -16.87
C LYS A 16 -1.74 30.21 -16.32
N THR A 17 -2.65 30.99 -15.74
CA THR A 17 -2.24 32.18 -14.99
C THR A 17 -1.45 31.78 -13.74
N PRO A 18 -0.62 32.68 -13.16
CA PRO A 18 0.12 32.39 -11.94
C PRO A 18 -0.76 31.89 -10.79
N GLU A 19 -1.97 32.43 -10.64
CA GLU A 19 -2.92 32.02 -9.62
C GLU A 19 -3.48 30.61 -9.87
N GLN A 20 -3.84 30.30 -11.11
CA GLN A 20 -4.31 28.96 -11.48
C GLN A 20 -3.22 27.90 -11.25
N LEU A 21 -1.97 28.22 -11.62
CA LEU A 21 -0.83 27.33 -11.37
C LEU A 21 -0.59 27.12 -9.87
N LYS A 22 -0.79 28.15 -9.04
CA LYS A 22 -0.67 28.06 -7.58
C LYS A 22 -1.72 27.11 -7.00
N ILE A 23 -2.96 27.18 -7.47
CA ILE A 23 -4.04 26.24 -7.08
C ILE A 23 -3.66 24.81 -7.48
N MET A 24 -3.27 24.58 -8.74
CA MET A 24 -2.89 23.25 -9.22
C MET A 24 -1.74 22.62 -8.40
N LYS A 25 -0.72 23.41 -8.06
CA LYS A 25 0.39 22.95 -7.21
C LYS A 25 -0.04 22.65 -5.77
N LEU A 26 -0.97 23.42 -5.22
CA LEU A 26 -1.53 23.18 -3.89
C LEU A 26 -2.17 21.79 -3.82
N TYR A 27 -3.12 21.50 -4.72
CA TYR A 27 -3.82 20.22 -4.78
C TYR A 27 -2.89 19.06 -5.13
N ALA A 28 -1.91 19.25 -6.02
CA ALA A 28 -0.88 18.25 -6.29
C ALA A 28 -0.04 17.92 -5.04
N ASN A 29 0.32 18.91 -4.23
CA ASN A 29 1.05 18.68 -2.98
C ASN A 29 0.15 18.02 -1.92
N THR A 30 -1.13 18.40 -1.83
CA THR A 30 -2.13 17.72 -0.98
C THR A 30 -2.24 16.24 -1.36
N SER A 31 -2.41 15.94 -2.65
CA SER A 31 -2.43 14.57 -3.16
C SER A 31 -1.17 13.79 -2.78
N ARG A 32 0.02 14.39 -2.94
CA ARG A 32 1.28 13.78 -2.54
C ARG A 32 1.33 13.47 -1.04
N GLN A 33 0.90 14.39 -0.20
CA GLN A 33 0.87 14.19 1.26
C GLN A 33 -0.10 13.06 1.64
N LEU A 34 -1.29 13.03 1.04
CA LEU A 34 -2.27 11.98 1.28
C LEU A 34 -1.76 10.61 0.82
N CYS A 35 -1.08 10.54 -0.33
CA CYS A 35 -0.42 9.31 -0.79
C CYS A 35 0.66 8.83 0.19
N LEU A 36 1.50 9.73 0.72
CA LEU A 36 2.54 9.37 1.70
C LEU A 36 1.94 8.86 3.02
N ILE A 37 0.90 9.52 3.52
CA ILE A 37 0.17 9.10 4.72
C ILE A 37 -0.45 7.72 4.48
N TYR A 38 -1.07 7.51 3.32
CA TYR A 38 -1.67 6.23 2.94
C TYR A 38 -0.62 5.11 2.88
N VAL A 39 0.52 5.33 2.22
CA VAL A 39 1.63 4.37 2.17
C VAL A 39 2.11 4.02 3.57
N ALA A 40 2.34 5.02 4.43
CA ALA A 40 2.78 4.78 5.80
C ALA A 40 1.75 3.96 6.61
N TYR A 41 0.46 4.26 6.44
CA TYR A 41 -0.63 3.52 7.06
C TYR A 41 -0.65 2.06 6.59
N VAL A 42 -0.61 1.81 5.28
CA VAL A 42 -0.59 0.46 4.71
C VAL A 42 0.64 -0.32 5.20
N LEU A 43 1.83 0.27 5.15
CA LEU A 43 3.06 -0.36 5.63
C LEU A 43 2.97 -0.74 7.11
N SER A 44 2.40 0.13 7.95
CA SER A 44 2.20 -0.20 9.37
C SER A 44 1.28 -1.41 9.57
N GLY A 45 0.20 -1.50 8.78
CA GLY A 45 -0.70 -2.64 8.78
C GLY A 45 -0.02 -3.93 8.31
N VAL A 46 0.79 -3.85 7.25
CA VAL A 46 1.57 -4.98 6.72
C VAL A 46 2.54 -5.52 7.77
N ILE A 47 3.28 -4.65 8.45
CA ILE A 47 4.23 -5.03 9.51
C ILE A 47 3.49 -5.75 10.65
N ILE A 48 2.37 -5.19 11.11
CA ILE A 48 1.55 -5.81 12.17
C ILE A 48 1.07 -7.18 11.71
N PHE A 49 0.50 -7.29 10.50
CA PHE A 49 -0.04 -8.54 9.97
C PHE A 49 1.03 -9.64 9.88
N PHE A 50 2.21 -9.33 9.33
CA PHE A 50 3.31 -10.29 9.20
C PHE A 50 4.02 -10.61 10.52
N SER A 51 3.86 -9.79 11.56
CA SER A 51 4.37 -10.11 12.89
C SER A 51 3.57 -11.24 13.58
N LEU A 52 2.26 -11.35 13.30
CA LEU A 52 1.38 -12.32 13.98
C LEU A 52 1.82 -13.79 13.79
N PRO A 53 2.15 -14.26 12.59
CA PRO A 53 2.66 -15.63 12.37
C PRO A 53 3.98 -15.94 13.08
N LEU A 54 4.78 -14.92 13.41
CA LEU A 54 6.07 -15.09 14.09
C LEU A 54 5.93 -15.23 15.61
N VAL A 55 4.83 -14.75 16.19
CA VAL A 55 4.60 -14.77 17.64
C VAL A 55 4.78 -16.16 18.26
N PRO A 56 4.23 -17.27 17.72
CA PRO A 56 4.42 -18.60 18.29
C PRO A 56 5.90 -19.02 18.34
N PHE A 57 6.68 -18.70 17.29
CA PHE A 57 8.11 -19.06 17.21
C PHE A 57 8.96 -18.24 18.19
N ILE A 58 8.67 -16.95 18.33
CA ILE A 58 9.35 -16.10 19.32
C ILE A 58 9.05 -16.60 20.74
N LEU A 59 7.79 -16.95 21.01
CA LEU A 59 7.39 -17.48 22.31
C LEU A 59 7.98 -18.87 22.60
N ASP A 60 8.18 -19.72 21.60
CA ASP A 60 8.84 -21.01 21.78
C ASP A 60 10.31 -20.86 22.20
N VAL A 61 10.97 -19.76 21.82
CA VAL A 61 12.34 -19.43 22.25
C VAL A 61 12.36 -18.78 23.65
N MET A 62 11.49 -17.81 23.90
CA MET A 62 11.51 -17.04 25.15
C MET A 62 10.81 -17.75 26.33
N TRP A 63 9.73 -18.49 26.05
CA TRP A 63 8.91 -19.18 27.05
C TRP A 63 8.43 -20.54 26.51
N PRO A 64 9.33 -21.53 26.45
CA PRO A 64 9.04 -22.83 25.87
C PRO A 64 7.95 -23.55 26.66
N LEU A 65 7.02 -24.17 25.94
CA LEU A 65 5.99 -25.05 26.52
C LEU A 65 6.40 -26.51 26.34
N ASN A 66 5.90 -27.38 27.22
CA ASN A 66 6.14 -28.83 27.11
C ASN A 66 5.46 -29.46 25.87
N GLN A 67 4.52 -28.73 25.26
CA GLN A 67 3.89 -29.04 23.99
C GLN A 67 4.13 -27.89 23.01
N SER A 68 4.21 -28.22 21.72
CA SER A 68 4.39 -27.24 20.66
C SER A 68 3.18 -26.31 20.50
N ARG A 69 3.43 -25.01 20.30
CA ARG A 69 2.37 -24.04 19.98
C ARG A 69 1.80 -24.28 18.57
N PRO A 70 0.50 -24.01 18.34
CA PRO A 70 -0.08 -24.09 17.00
C PRO A 70 0.56 -23.04 16.09
N VAL A 71 0.91 -23.45 14.87
CA VAL A 71 1.45 -22.55 13.84
C VAL A 71 0.31 -21.73 13.25
N ILE A 72 0.48 -20.41 13.27
CA ILE A 72 -0.43 -19.49 12.58
C ILE A 72 0.13 -19.29 11.17
N SER A 73 -0.59 -19.77 10.15
CA SER A 73 -0.18 -19.56 8.76
C SER A 73 -0.30 -18.07 8.39
N PRO A 74 0.65 -17.50 7.62
CA PRO A 74 0.57 -16.11 7.15
C PRO A 74 -0.67 -15.81 6.32
N TYR A 75 -1.18 -16.81 5.61
CA TYR A 75 -2.46 -16.75 4.90
C TYR A 75 -3.04 -18.16 4.73
N PRO A 76 -4.36 -18.31 4.48
CA PRO A 76 -4.97 -19.61 4.23
C PRO A 76 -4.55 -20.12 2.84
N GLY A 77 -3.46 -20.89 2.79
CA GLY A 77 -2.93 -21.49 1.57
C GLY A 77 -2.53 -22.94 1.81
N TYR A 78 -2.85 -23.82 0.86
CA TYR A 78 -2.43 -25.21 0.89
C TYR A 78 -1.17 -25.39 0.04
N TYR A 79 -0.04 -25.67 0.69
CA TYR A 79 1.28 -25.76 0.04
C TYR A 79 1.71 -27.20 -0.27
N PHE A 80 0.84 -28.20 -0.03
CA PHE A 80 1.15 -29.63 -0.21
C PHE A 80 2.41 -30.12 0.56
N VAL A 81 2.82 -29.38 1.61
CA VAL A 81 3.94 -29.69 2.51
C VAL A 81 3.52 -29.46 3.95
N ASP A 82 4.29 -29.98 4.91
CA ASP A 82 4.07 -29.67 6.32
C ASP A 82 4.33 -28.18 6.59
N THR A 83 3.29 -27.45 7.00
CA THR A 83 3.33 -26.01 7.21
C THR A 83 4.33 -25.60 8.29
N ARG A 84 4.56 -26.45 9.29
CA ARG A 84 5.43 -26.15 10.42
C ARG A 84 6.90 -26.34 10.05
N GLU A 85 7.24 -27.44 9.38
CA GLU A 85 8.58 -27.73 8.91
C GLU A 85 9.04 -26.71 7.85
N TYR A 86 8.14 -26.30 6.95
CA TYR A 86 8.44 -25.37 5.85
C TYR A 86 8.05 -23.92 6.15
N PHE A 87 7.72 -23.59 7.41
CA PHE A 87 7.14 -22.30 7.80
C PHE A 87 7.90 -21.10 7.24
N PHE A 88 9.22 -21.00 7.46
CA PHE A 88 10.00 -19.84 7.03
C PHE A 88 10.06 -19.68 5.50
N LYS A 89 10.02 -20.79 4.75
CA LYS A 89 9.96 -20.76 3.28
C LYS A 89 8.60 -20.25 2.81
N ILE A 90 7.52 -20.76 3.40
CA ILE A 90 6.14 -20.31 3.15
C ILE A 90 5.99 -18.82 3.51
N PHE A 91 6.52 -18.42 4.67
CA PHE A 91 6.51 -17.04 5.15
C PHE A 91 7.22 -16.09 4.18
N TRP A 92 8.41 -16.47 3.71
CA TRP A 92 9.16 -15.65 2.75
C TRP A 92 8.45 -15.53 1.40
N HIS A 93 7.91 -16.64 0.88
CA HIS A 93 7.05 -16.62 -0.31
C HIS A 93 5.83 -15.71 -0.12
N SER A 94 5.22 -15.74 1.07
CA SER A 94 4.07 -14.90 1.41
C SER A 94 4.43 -13.42 1.40
N ILE A 95 5.58 -13.04 1.98
CA ILE A 95 6.07 -11.65 1.96
C ILE A 95 6.23 -11.18 0.52
N ILE A 96 6.96 -11.90 -0.32
CA ILE A 96 7.21 -11.50 -1.71
C ILE A 96 5.90 -11.35 -2.48
N SER A 97 4.99 -12.32 -2.33
CA SER A 97 3.68 -12.29 -3.00
C SER A 97 2.86 -11.06 -2.57
N TRP A 98 2.83 -10.77 -1.28
CA TRP A 98 2.10 -9.62 -0.75
C TRP A 98 2.73 -8.28 -1.13
N GLU A 99 4.05 -8.16 -1.14
CA GLU A 99 4.76 -6.95 -1.60
C GLU A 99 4.36 -6.59 -3.03
N ILE A 100 4.29 -7.58 -3.93
CA ILE A 100 3.85 -7.37 -5.32
C ILE A 100 2.40 -6.86 -5.36
N ILE A 101 1.50 -7.51 -4.60
CA ILE A 101 0.08 -7.15 -4.57
C ILE A 101 -0.11 -5.74 -3.98
N PHE A 102 0.47 -5.46 -2.83
CA PHE A 102 0.35 -4.16 -2.16
C PHE A 102 0.96 -3.04 -2.99
N THR A 103 2.09 -3.26 -3.66
CA THR A 103 2.68 -2.26 -4.55
C THR A 103 1.69 -1.89 -5.66
N ALA A 104 1.05 -2.88 -6.28
CA ALA A 104 0.07 -2.64 -7.34
C ALA A 104 -1.18 -1.90 -6.83
N VAL A 105 -1.72 -2.31 -5.68
CA VAL A 105 -2.89 -1.68 -5.05
C VAL A 105 -2.58 -0.25 -4.64
N VAL A 106 -1.49 -0.03 -3.90
CA VAL A 106 -1.09 1.31 -3.44
C VAL A 106 -0.83 2.24 -4.62
N ALA A 107 -0.14 1.77 -5.68
CA ALA A 107 0.07 2.57 -6.87
C ALA A 107 -1.26 2.96 -7.55
N HIS A 108 -2.20 2.01 -7.65
CA HIS A 108 -3.52 2.25 -8.22
C HIS A 108 -4.32 3.28 -7.40
N ASP A 109 -4.35 3.14 -6.08
CA ASP A 109 -5.08 4.04 -5.18
C ASP A 109 -4.49 5.45 -5.19
N CYS A 110 -3.15 5.56 -5.18
CA CYS A 110 -2.46 6.84 -5.30
C CYS A 110 -2.79 7.54 -6.63
N LEU A 111 -2.84 6.81 -7.75
CA LEU A 111 -3.24 7.38 -9.04
C LEU A 111 -4.68 7.91 -9.01
N LEU A 112 -5.62 7.14 -8.44
CA LEU A 112 -7.00 7.59 -8.28
C LEU A 112 -7.08 8.85 -7.41
N MET A 113 -6.36 8.88 -6.29
CA MET A 113 -6.32 10.05 -5.41
C MET A 113 -5.77 11.29 -6.13
N THR A 114 -4.73 11.13 -6.95
CA THR A 114 -4.22 12.20 -7.79
C THR A 114 -5.24 12.68 -8.81
N TYR A 115 -6.02 11.80 -9.44
CA TYR A 115 -7.07 12.24 -10.36
C TYR A 115 -8.18 13.01 -9.65
N VAL A 116 -8.60 12.57 -8.46
CA VAL A 116 -9.62 13.26 -7.66
C VAL A 116 -9.13 14.66 -7.29
N GLU A 117 -7.92 14.79 -6.74
CA GLU A 117 -7.34 16.08 -6.37
C GLU A 117 -7.12 17.00 -7.58
N HIS A 118 -6.74 16.44 -8.74
CA HIS A 118 -6.65 17.19 -10.00
C HIS A 118 -8.01 17.74 -10.43
N ILE A 119 -9.06 16.92 -10.40
CA ILE A 119 -10.42 17.34 -10.74
C ILE A 119 -10.92 18.42 -9.77
N CYS A 120 -10.69 18.25 -8.46
CA CYS A 120 -11.01 19.26 -7.45
C CYS A 120 -10.31 20.59 -7.74
N SER A 121 -9.01 20.55 -8.07
CA SER A 121 -8.26 21.75 -8.47
C SER A 121 -8.89 22.46 -9.66
N MET A 122 -9.38 21.70 -10.66
CA MET A 122 -10.00 22.28 -11.85
C MET A 122 -11.33 22.95 -11.52
N PHE A 123 -12.13 22.38 -10.62
CA PHE A 123 -13.35 23.03 -10.13
C PHE A 123 -13.05 24.31 -9.34
N THR A 124 -12.05 24.30 -8.45
CA THR A 124 -11.63 25.47 -7.67
C THR A 124 -11.05 26.59 -8.54
N MET A 125 -10.55 26.26 -9.73
CA MET A 125 -10.07 27.27 -10.68
C MET A 125 -11.19 28.03 -11.40
N VAL A 126 -12.36 27.41 -11.57
CA VAL A 126 -13.48 27.94 -12.37
C VAL A 126 -14.56 28.57 -11.48
N GLY A 127 -14.74 28.07 -10.26
CA GLY A 127 -15.62 28.65 -9.25
C GLY A 127 -14.95 29.77 -8.47
#